data_AF-A0A0J0YE82-F1
#
_entry.id   AF-A0A0J0YE82-F1
#
_cell.length_a   1.000
_cell.length_b   1.000
_cell.length_c   1.000
_cell.angle_alpha   90.00
_cell.angle_beta   90.00
_cell.angle_gamma   90.00
#
_symmetry.space_group_name_H-M   'P 1'
#
loop_
_entity.id
_entity.type
_entity.pdbx_description
1 polymer ?
#
loop_
_entity_poly.entity_id
_entity_poly.type
_entity_poly.pdbx_seq_one_letter_code
_entity_poly.pdbx_strand_id
1 'polypeptide(L)'
;MKETLFKNLTFSLIITNIWTICAFFIYFFESPGWFHGFGVFGFYLNSCWVSGAIGVILILLRFFYFKNDKKNKLSLSFLYCFFGIFNLLLFALFLILALFEITHGGFLDLFLFANPITAVFILFDIYKTVKLSDPTN
;
A
#
# COMPACT_ATOMS: atom_id res chain seq x y z
N MET A 1 -10.30 -12.30 -16.63
CA MET A 1 -9.13 -12.15 -15.71
C MET A 1 -8.65 -10.70 -15.65
N LYS A 2 -8.24 -10.12 -16.79
CA LYS A 2 -7.82 -8.71 -16.88
C LYS A 2 -8.90 -7.72 -16.43
N GLU A 3 -10.16 -7.95 -16.82
CA GLU A 3 -11.29 -7.11 -16.40
C GLU A 3 -11.49 -7.10 -14.87
N THR A 4 -11.46 -8.27 -14.22
CA THR A 4 -11.56 -8.39 -12.76
C THR A 4 -10.42 -7.68 -12.05
N LEU A 5 -9.20 -7.81 -12.57
CA LEU A 5 -8.04 -7.11 -12.04
C LEU A 5 -8.20 -5.59 -12.18
N PHE A 6 -8.60 -5.12 -13.36
CA PHE A 6 -8.82 -3.70 -13.63
C PHE A 6 -9.89 -3.12 -12.70
N LYS A 7 -11.03 -3.81 -12.57
CA LYS A 7 -12.08 -3.45 -11.61
C LYS A 7 -11.52 -3.32 -10.18
N ASN A 8 -10.72 -4.28 -9.73
CA ASN A 8 -10.15 -4.28 -8.38
C ASN A 8 -9.10 -3.19 -8.17
N LEU A 9 -8.25 -2.91 -9.17
CA LEU A 9 -7.30 -1.80 -9.15
C LEU A 9 -8.04 -0.45 -9.10
N THR A 10 -9.10 -0.28 -9.88
CA THR A 10 -9.93 0.93 -9.86
C THR A 10 -10.57 1.14 -8.49
N PHE A 11 -11.17 0.11 -7.88
CA PHE A 11 -11.67 0.23 -6.51
C PHE A 11 -10.57 0.54 -5.51
N SER A 12 -9.38 -0.05 -5.69
CA SER A 12 -8.24 0.20 -4.81
C SER A 12 -7.82 1.67 -4.84
N LEU A 13 -7.80 2.27 -6.04
CA LEU A 13 -7.52 3.69 -6.22
C LEU A 13 -8.61 4.56 -5.59
N ILE A 14 -9.89 4.20 -5.74
CA ILE A 14 -11.00 4.95 -5.11
C ILE A 14 -10.86 4.96 -3.59
N ILE A 15 -10.62 3.80 -2.96
CA ILE A 15 -10.45 3.73 -1.49
C ILE A 15 -9.19 4.48 -1.05
N THR A 16 -8.10 4.36 -1.79
CA THR A 16 -6.87 5.09 -1.53
C THR A 16 -7.09 6.60 -1.60
N ASN A 17 -7.90 7.08 -2.55
CA ASN A 17 -8.31 8.49 -2.61
C ASN A 17 -9.17 8.90 -1.41
N ILE A 18 -10.14 8.08 -1.00
CA ILE A 18 -10.93 8.35 0.20
C ILE A 18 -10.01 8.50 1.43
N TRP A 19 -9.00 7.63 1.56
CA TRP A 19 -8.02 7.74 2.63
C TRP A 19 -7.25 9.08 2.59
N THR A 20 -6.83 9.54 1.40
CA THR A 20 -6.17 10.86 1.28
C THR A 20 -7.08 12.02 1.63
N ILE A 21 -8.38 11.93 1.28
CA ILE A 21 -9.38 12.92 1.68
C ILE A 21 -9.52 12.93 3.21
N CYS A 22 -9.58 11.77 3.86
CA CYS A 22 -9.58 11.69 5.32
C CYS A 22 -8.35 12.36 5.95
N ALA A 23 -7.15 12.12 5.41
CA ALA A 23 -5.92 12.77 5.88
C ALA A 23 -6.01 14.31 5.74
N PHE A 24 -6.57 14.80 4.64
CA PHE A 24 -6.81 16.22 4.42
C PHE A 24 -7.81 16.80 5.45
N PHE A 25 -8.92 16.12 5.72
CA PHE A 25 -9.87 16.55 6.75
C PHE A 25 -9.23 16.57 8.14
N ILE A 26 -8.40 15.58 8.48
CA ILE A 26 -7.66 15.58 9.76
C ILE A 26 -6.81 16.84 9.85
N TYR A 27 -6.07 17.21 8.79
CA TYR A 27 -5.25 18.42 8.79
C TYR A 27 -6.07 19.69 9.02
N PHE A 28 -7.15 19.87 8.25
CA PHE A 28 -7.92 21.12 8.25
C PHE A 28 -8.75 21.33 9.51
N PHE A 29 -9.17 20.25 10.16
CA PHE A 29 -9.97 20.32 11.39
C PHE A 29 -9.14 20.15 12.66
N GLU A 30 -7.82 19.94 12.53
CA GLU A 30 -6.91 19.91 13.67
C GLU A 30 -6.81 21.30 14.31
N SER A 31 -6.87 21.34 15.65
CA SER A 31 -6.81 22.60 16.39
C SER A 31 -5.52 23.36 16.06
N PRO A 32 -5.59 24.67 15.77
CA PRO A 32 -4.40 25.46 15.50
C PRO A 32 -3.54 25.58 16.76
N GLY A 33 -2.26 25.25 16.64
CA GLY A 33 -1.31 25.27 17.76
C GLY A 33 0.06 24.74 17.36
N TRP A 34 0.97 24.62 18.32
CA TRP A 34 2.35 24.15 18.10
C TRP A 34 2.44 22.72 17.57
N PHE A 35 1.39 21.92 17.76
CA PHE A 35 1.27 20.53 17.28
C PHE A 35 0.39 20.39 16.04
N HIS A 36 0.04 21.48 15.36
CA HIS A 36 -0.75 21.40 14.13
C HIS A 36 -0.01 20.57 13.06
N GLY A 37 -0.68 19.55 12.50
CA GLY A 37 -0.10 18.59 11.56
C GLY A 37 0.38 17.28 12.22
N PHE A 38 0.55 17.21 13.54
CA PHE A 38 0.96 15.97 14.21
C PHE A 38 -0.13 14.89 14.15
N GLY A 39 -1.41 15.27 14.18
CA GLY A 39 -2.52 14.33 14.01
C GLY A 39 -2.47 13.63 12.66
N VAL A 40 -2.18 14.38 11.59
CA VAL A 40 -2.02 13.82 10.23
C VAL A 40 -0.79 12.93 10.13
N PHE A 41 0.32 13.35 10.75
CA PHE A 41 1.53 12.54 10.80
C PHE A 41 1.30 11.22 11.55
N GLY A 42 0.64 11.25 12.71
CA GLY A 42 0.26 10.04 13.45
C GLY A 42 -0.69 9.13 12.65
N PHE A 43 -1.64 9.72 11.92
CA PHE A 43 -2.52 8.98 11.02
C PHE A 43 -1.76 8.29 9.88
N TYR A 44 -0.78 8.97 9.30
CA TYR A 44 0.13 8.41 8.30
C TYR A 44 0.97 7.27 8.87
N LEU A 45 1.60 7.46 10.04
CA LEU A 45 2.39 6.41 10.68
C LEU A 45 1.54 5.17 10.98
N ASN A 46 0.38 5.34 11.61
CA ASN A 46 -0.52 4.23 11.90
C ASN A 46 -0.94 3.49 10.61
N SER A 47 -1.17 4.23 9.52
CA SER A 47 -1.48 3.64 8.22
C SER A 47 -0.31 2.83 7.65
N CYS A 48 0.93 3.31 7.81
CA CYS A 48 2.14 2.55 7.45
C CYS A 48 2.24 1.24 8.23
N TRP A 49 2.02 1.30 9.55
CA TRP A 49 2.05 0.12 10.44
C TRP A 49 1.02 -0.92 10.04
N VAL A 50 -0.25 -0.53 9.95
CA VAL A 50 -1.35 -1.45 9.61
C VAL A 50 -1.17 -2.01 8.20
N SER A 51 -0.85 -1.16 7.23
CA SER A 51 -0.70 -1.56 5.84
C SER A 51 0.52 -2.44 5.60
N GLY A 52 1.64 -2.14 6.27
CA GLY A 52 2.86 -2.95 6.22
C GLY A 52 2.64 -4.32 6.83
N ALA A 53 2.02 -4.39 8.02
CA ALA A 53 1.72 -5.66 8.69
C ALA A 53 0.82 -6.56 7.83
N ILE A 54 -0.29 -6.01 7.31
CA ILE A 54 -1.20 -6.76 6.43
C ILE A 54 -0.50 -7.14 5.12
N GLY A 55 0.31 -6.24 4.56
CA GLY A 55 1.14 -6.47 3.39
C GLY A 55 2.04 -7.70 3.52
N VAL A 56 2.80 -7.76 4.61
CA VAL A 56 3.66 -8.91 4.92
C VAL A 56 2.84 -10.19 5.05
N ILE A 57 1.70 -10.15 5.75
CA ILE A 57 0.80 -11.31 5.88
C ILE A 57 0.34 -11.81 4.50
N LEU A 58 -0.07 -10.91 3.61
CA LEU A 58 -0.51 -11.26 2.25
C LEU A 58 0.62 -11.90 1.43
N ILE A 59 1.85 -11.42 1.60
CA ILE A 59 3.04 -12.01 0.96
C ILE A 59 3.32 -13.41 1.50
N LEU A 60 3.27 -13.61 2.82
CA LEU A 60 3.43 -14.93 3.41
C LEU A 60 2.34 -15.90 2.93
N LEU A 61 1.09 -15.42 2.87
CA LEU A 61 -0.04 -16.19 2.33
C LEU A 61 0.22 -16.62 0.87
N ARG A 62 0.75 -15.70 0.05
CA ARG A 62 1.15 -15.98 -1.34
C ARG A 62 2.18 -17.10 -1.42
N PHE A 63 3.20 -17.06 -0.58
CA PHE A 63 4.29 -18.04 -0.56
C PHE A 63 3.88 -19.42 -0.05
N PHE A 64 3.12 -19.48 1.04
CA PHE A 64 2.81 -20.76 1.72
C PHE A 64 1.58 -21.46 1.16
N TYR A 65 0.52 -20.72 0.84
CA TYR A 65 -0.79 -21.32 0.53
C TYR A 65 -1.16 -21.31 -0.96
N PHE A 66 -0.66 -20.33 -1.72
CA PHE A 66 -1.07 -20.14 -3.11
C PHE A 66 -0.02 -20.58 -4.14
N LYS A 67 1.03 -21.32 -3.71
CA LYS A 67 2.18 -21.69 -4.55
C LYS A 67 1.86 -22.69 -5.69
N ASN A 68 0.92 -23.62 -5.49
CA ASN A 68 0.81 -24.79 -6.37
C ASN A 68 -0.42 -24.83 -7.31
N ASP A 69 -1.63 -24.42 -6.92
CA ASP A 69 -2.82 -24.53 -7.81
C ASP A 69 -3.76 -23.30 -7.85
N LYS A 70 -3.53 -22.31 -6.97
CA LYS A 70 -4.42 -21.14 -6.85
C LYS A 70 -3.69 -19.82 -7.07
N LYS A 71 -2.50 -19.83 -7.69
CA LYS A 71 -1.64 -18.65 -7.90
C LYS A 71 -2.42 -17.43 -8.38
N ASN A 72 -3.34 -17.57 -9.33
CA ASN A 72 -4.04 -16.40 -9.85
C ASN A 72 -5.14 -15.87 -8.91
N LYS A 73 -5.68 -16.67 -7.98
CA LYS A 73 -6.82 -16.23 -7.13
C LYS A 73 -6.44 -15.13 -6.15
N LEU A 74 -5.26 -15.21 -5.53
CA LEU A 74 -4.83 -14.21 -4.57
C LEU A 74 -4.42 -12.90 -5.27
N SER A 75 -3.67 -12.97 -6.37
CA SER A 75 -3.24 -11.78 -7.10
C SER A 75 -4.38 -11.05 -7.81
N LEU A 76 -5.50 -11.72 -8.05
CA LEU A 76 -6.74 -11.11 -8.55
C LEU A 76 -7.67 -10.64 -7.43
N SER A 77 -7.34 -10.88 -6.15
CA SER A 77 -8.16 -10.44 -5.03
C SER A 77 -8.09 -8.92 -4.87
N PHE A 78 -9.24 -8.33 -4.55
CA PHE A 78 -9.34 -6.92 -4.22
C PHE A 78 -8.37 -6.51 -3.11
N LEU A 79 -8.31 -7.27 -2.01
CA LEU A 79 -7.43 -6.96 -0.87
C LEU A 79 -5.96 -6.93 -1.29
N TYR A 80 -5.54 -7.88 -2.13
CA TYR A 80 -4.15 -7.95 -2.58
C TYR A 80 -3.79 -6.74 -3.46
N CYS A 81 -4.67 -6.38 -4.40
CA CYS A 81 -4.52 -5.19 -5.24
C CYS A 81 -4.51 -3.91 -4.39
N PHE A 82 -5.41 -3.82 -3.42
CA PHE A 82 -5.57 -2.67 -2.54
C PHE A 82 -4.31 -2.44 -1.73
N PHE A 83 -3.82 -3.45 -1.00
CA PHE A 83 -2.59 -3.29 -0.22
C PHE A 83 -1.36 -3.05 -1.10
N GLY A 84 -1.31 -3.56 -2.33
CA GLY A 84 -0.25 -3.21 -3.29
C GLY A 84 -0.23 -1.71 -3.61
N ILE A 85 -1.38 -1.15 -4.03
CA ILE A 85 -1.52 0.27 -4.37
C ILE A 85 -1.36 1.16 -3.15
N PHE A 86 -1.97 0.78 -2.02
CA PHE A 86 -1.97 1.59 -0.81
C PHE A 86 -0.57 1.67 -0.20
N ASN A 87 0.19 0.56 -0.16
CA ASN A 87 1.59 0.60 0.24
C ASN A 87 2.45 1.44 -0.72
N LEU A 88 2.15 1.43 -2.02
CA LEU A 88 2.85 2.30 -2.99
C LEU A 88 2.59 3.79 -2.70
N LEU A 89 1.34 4.18 -2.39
CA LEU A 89 1.03 5.55 -1.97
C LEU A 89 1.83 5.95 -0.73
N LEU A 90 1.79 5.11 0.32
CA LEU A 90 2.47 5.40 1.59
C LEU A 90 3.99 5.53 1.40
N PHE A 91 4.56 4.72 0.51
CA PHE A 91 5.96 4.83 0.11
C PHE A 91 6.25 6.11 -0.67
N ALA A 92 5.38 6.51 -1.61
CA ALA A 92 5.55 7.78 -2.31
C ALA A 92 5.52 8.98 -1.35
N LEU A 93 4.61 8.96 -0.36
CA LEU A 93 4.56 9.97 0.70
C LEU A 93 5.85 9.95 1.55
N PHE A 94 6.38 8.77 1.87
CA PHE A 94 7.65 8.66 2.57
C PHE A 94 8.79 9.32 1.80
N LEU A 95 8.90 9.06 0.50
CA LEU A 95 9.94 9.67 -0.33
C LEU A 95 9.84 11.20 -0.32
N ILE A 96 8.63 11.74 -0.35
CA ILE A 96 8.40 13.19 -0.21
C ILE A 96 8.92 13.66 1.15
N LEU A 97 8.49 13.02 2.25
CA LEU A 97 8.93 13.40 3.61
C LEU A 97 10.46 13.33 3.78
N ALA A 98 11.10 12.32 3.19
CA ALA A 98 12.55 12.14 3.21
C ALA A 98 13.27 13.22 2.39
N LEU A 99 12.75 13.58 1.21
CA LEU A 99 13.28 14.67 0.38
C LEU A 99 13.21 16.03 1.07
N PHE A 100 12.19 16.24 1.92
CA PHE A 100 12.04 17.45 2.74
C PHE A 100 12.79 17.36 4.09
N GLU A 101 13.57 16.30 4.33
CA GLU A 101 14.35 16.07 5.55
C GLU A 101 13.51 16.06 6.85
N ILE A 102 12.21 15.76 6.76
CA ILE A 102 11.29 15.80 7.90
C ILE A 102 11.48 14.57 8.82
N THR A 103 12.01 13.47 8.27
CA THR A 103 12.14 12.18 8.96
C THR A 103 13.61 11.87 9.26
N HIS A 104 14.12 12.31 10.42
CA HIS A 104 15.39 11.82 10.97
C HIS A 104 15.11 11.10 12.30
N GLY A 105 15.23 9.76 12.35
CA GLY A 105 15.07 8.98 13.59
C GLY A 105 14.88 7.46 13.42
N GLY A 106 15.79 6.67 14.00
CA GLY A 106 16.08 5.26 13.66
C GLY A 106 15.01 4.18 13.87
N PHE A 107 13.86 4.44 14.53
CA PHE A 107 12.79 3.43 14.65
C PHE A 107 11.71 3.56 13.57
N LEU A 108 11.58 4.76 12.99
CA LEU A 108 10.71 5.02 11.84
C LEU A 108 11.25 4.33 10.59
N ASP A 109 12.58 4.29 10.44
CA ASP A 109 13.27 3.81 9.25
C ASP A 109 12.96 2.33 8.95
N LEU A 110 12.90 1.46 9.96
CA LEU A 110 12.81 0.01 9.73
C LEU A 110 11.42 -0.45 9.26
N PHE A 111 10.36 0.14 9.81
CA PHE A 111 8.98 -0.18 9.41
C PHE A 111 8.56 0.53 8.12
N LEU A 112 9.20 1.66 7.80
CA LEU A 112 9.05 2.34 6.51
C LEU A 112 9.57 1.53 5.33
N PHE A 113 10.46 0.53 5.53
CA PHE A 113 10.87 -0.39 4.46
C PHE A 113 9.84 -1.50 4.17
N ALA A 114 8.94 -1.81 5.10
CA ALA A 114 7.94 -2.85 4.88
C ALA A 114 6.96 -2.46 3.75
N ASN A 115 6.55 -1.19 3.69
CA ASN A 115 5.65 -0.69 2.66
C ASN A 115 6.25 -0.78 1.23
N PRO A 116 7.47 -0.30 0.93
CA PRO A 116 8.07 -0.45 -0.40
C PRO A 116 8.33 -1.90 -0.77
N ILE A 117 8.82 -2.73 0.16
CA ILE A 117 9.00 -4.18 -0.10
C ILE A 117 7.67 -4.79 -0.49
N THR A 118 6.60 -4.48 0.26
CA THR A 118 5.26 -4.98 -0.01
C THR A 118 4.75 -4.51 -1.36
N ALA A 119 4.85 -3.21 -1.63
CA ALA A 119 4.39 -2.60 -2.88
C ALA A 119 5.09 -3.23 -4.09
N VAL A 120 6.42 -3.29 -4.07
CA VAL A 120 7.23 -3.87 -5.16
C VAL A 120 6.85 -5.33 -5.38
N PHE A 121 6.80 -6.13 -4.30
CA PHE A 121 6.49 -7.55 -4.42
C PHE A 121 5.10 -7.80 -5.01
N ILE A 122 4.07 -7.14 -4.45
CA ILE A 122 2.68 -7.33 -4.88
C ILE A 122 2.50 -6.85 -6.33
N LEU A 123 3.02 -5.68 -6.70
CA LEU A 123 2.90 -5.15 -8.05
C LEU A 123 3.63 -6.03 -9.08
N PHE A 124 4.82 -6.52 -8.73
CA PHE A 124 5.55 -7.46 -9.58
C PHE A 124 4.80 -8.78 -9.76
N ASP A 125 4.21 -9.31 -8.68
CA ASP A 125 3.42 -10.54 -8.71
C ASP A 125 2.12 -10.39 -9.52
N ILE A 126 1.45 -9.25 -9.44
CA ILE A 126 0.31 -8.89 -10.29
C ILE A 126 0.76 -8.80 -11.76
N TYR A 127 1.84 -8.08 -12.06
CA TYR A 127 2.38 -7.95 -13.42
C TYR A 127 2.70 -9.31 -14.03
N LYS A 128 3.38 -10.18 -13.28
CA LYS A 128 3.68 -11.55 -13.70
C LYS A 128 2.41 -12.36 -13.95
N THR A 129 1.40 -12.22 -13.10
CA THR A 129 0.10 -12.89 -13.28
C THR A 129 -0.56 -12.45 -14.58
N VAL A 130 -0.56 -11.15 -14.88
CA VAL A 130 -1.15 -10.62 -16.12
C VAL A 130 -0.41 -11.15 -17.34
N LYS A 131 0.93 -11.09 -17.33
CA LYS A 131 1.77 -11.55 -18.46
C LYS A 131 1.57 -13.03 -18.76
N LEU A 132 1.47 -13.87 -17.74
CA LEU A 132 1.21 -15.31 -17.87
C LEU A 132 -0.21 -15.65 -18.31
N SER A 133 -1.15 -14.70 -18.20
CA SER A 133 -2.55 -14.89 -18.58
C SER A 133 -2.87 -14.40 -20.00
N ASP A 134 -1.88 -13.83 -20.72
CA ASP A 134 -2.05 -13.37 -22.10
C ASP A 134 -1.83 -14.54 -23.08
N PRO A 135 -2.83 -14.89 -23.92
CA PRO A 135 -2.76 -16.06 -24.80
C PRO A 135 -1.85 -15.87 -26.03
N THR A 136 -1.17 -14.72 -26.16
CA THR A 136 -0.24 -14.41 -27.25
C THR A 136 1.23 -14.69 -26.92
N ASN A 137 1.53 -15.25 -25.73
CA ASN A 137 2.85 -15.75 -25.33
C ASN A 137 2.88 -17.28 -25.25
#